data_AF-A0AA47M6P3-F1
#
_entry.id   AF-A0AA47M6P3-F1
#
_cell.length_a   1.000
_cell.length_b   1.000
_cell.length_c   1.000
_cell.angle_alpha   90.00
_cell.angle_beta   90.00
_cell.angle_gamma   90.00
#
_symmetry.space_group_name_H-M   'P 1'
#
loop_
_entity.id
_entity.type
_entity.pdbx_description
1 polymer ?
#
loop_
_entity_poly.entity_id
_entity_poly.type
_entity_poly.pdbx_seq_one_letter_code
_entity_poly.pdbx_strand_id
1 'polypeptide(L)'
;MLADPELIAAAILVPKFKTCWTSDNNILKLGLDYIRSHLDCQAENHVSEGSQSSEEEDFFSSLKRTGPLETTQQLDTYLGCPGDTVVEVLKSFPAVCQLSLKLNTALPASAACERLFSDAGLIFRPRRACIGSKNFENQLLLRLNKAYW
;
A
#
# COMPACT_ATOMS: atom_id res chain seq x y z
N MET A 1 -16.66 12.79 10.58
CA MET A 1 -16.22 11.54 9.94
C MET A 1 -15.98 11.69 8.43
N LEU A 2 -16.73 12.52 7.69
CA LEU A 2 -16.52 12.81 6.25
C LEU A 2 -15.52 13.93 5.92
N ALA A 3 -14.78 14.44 6.91
CA ALA A 3 -13.89 15.59 6.75
C ALA A 3 -12.41 15.26 6.99
N ASP A 4 -12.08 13.98 7.13
CA ASP A 4 -10.69 13.54 7.31
C ASP A 4 -9.97 13.55 5.94
N PRO A 5 -8.93 14.39 5.75
CA PRO A 5 -8.19 14.45 4.49
C PRO A 5 -7.62 13.10 4.07
N GLU A 6 -7.25 12.25 5.03
CA GLU A 6 -6.68 10.92 4.77
C GLU A 6 -7.72 9.98 4.13
N LEU A 7 -8.95 9.97 4.66
CA LEU A 7 -10.05 9.15 4.12
C LEU A 7 -10.50 9.65 2.75
N ILE A 8 -10.51 10.97 2.55
CA ILE A 8 -10.85 11.58 1.27
C ILE A 8 -9.77 11.23 0.23
N ALA A 9 -8.49 11.33 0.60
CA ALA A 9 -7.37 10.92 -0.25
C ALA A 9 -7.43 9.43 -0.60
N ALA A 10 -7.73 8.56 0.37
CA ALA A 10 -7.94 7.14 0.15
C ALA A 10 -9.00 6.88 -0.91
N ALA A 11 -10.15 7.55 -0.82
CA ALA A 11 -11.24 7.44 -1.79
C ALA A 11 -10.85 7.92 -3.20
N ILE A 12 -10.11 9.03 -3.31
CA ILE A 12 -9.62 9.55 -4.60
C ILE A 12 -8.64 8.57 -5.27
N LEU A 13 -7.80 7.90 -4.48
CA LEU A 13 -6.82 6.93 -4.97
C LEU A 13 -7.44 5.57 -5.37
N VAL A 14 -8.75 5.40 -5.22
CA VAL A 14 -9.49 4.25 -5.75
C VAL A 14 -9.86 4.51 -7.22
N PRO A 15 -9.39 3.69 -8.18
CA PRO A 15 -9.59 3.92 -9.62
C PRO A 15 -11.05 4.07 -10.08
N LYS A 16 -12.00 3.45 -9.37
CA LYS A 16 -13.44 3.56 -9.66
C LYS A 16 -14.08 4.86 -9.16
N PHE A 17 -13.51 5.47 -8.12
CA PHE A 17 -14.12 6.65 -7.49
C PHE A 17 -13.46 7.93 -7.97
N LYS A 18 -12.13 8.03 -7.95
CA LYS A 18 -11.38 9.24 -8.31
C LYS A 18 -12.06 10.50 -7.75
N THR A 19 -12.53 11.39 -8.62
CA THR A 19 -13.27 12.61 -8.26
C THR A 19 -14.78 12.51 -8.53
N CYS A 20 -15.28 11.35 -8.99
CA CYS A 20 -16.65 11.15 -9.43
C CYS A 20 -17.65 10.85 -8.29
N TRP A 21 -17.16 10.60 -7.07
CA TRP A 21 -18.00 10.16 -5.94
C TRP A 21 -18.64 11.31 -5.14
N THR A 22 -18.23 12.56 -5.38
CA THR A 22 -18.81 13.75 -4.75
C THR A 22 -18.79 14.94 -5.70
N SER A 23 -19.74 15.85 -5.55
CA SER A 23 -19.77 17.14 -6.27
C SER A 23 -19.11 18.28 -5.48
N ASP A 24 -18.74 18.03 -4.23
CA ASP A 24 -18.16 19.05 -3.35
C ASP A 24 -16.69 19.31 -3.69
N ASN A 25 -16.45 20.35 -4.48
CA ASN A 25 -15.10 20.75 -4.90
C ASN A 25 -14.16 21.04 -3.71
N ASN A 26 -14.69 21.50 -2.57
CA ASN A 26 -13.87 21.77 -1.38
C ASN A 26 -13.33 20.48 -0.75
N ILE A 27 -14.13 19.41 -0.74
CA ILE A 27 -13.73 18.09 -0.24
C ILE A 27 -12.67 17.51 -1.18
N LEU A 28 -12.89 17.58 -2.49
CA LEU A 28 -11.93 17.11 -3.49
C LEU A 28 -10.59 17.85 -3.39
N LYS A 29 -10.63 19.18 -3.24
CA LYS A 29 -9.41 19.99 -3.04
C LYS A 29 -8.64 19.53 -1.79
N LEU A 30 -9.33 19.37 -0.66
CA LEU A 30 -8.71 18.93 0.59
C LEU A 30 -7.97 17.59 0.44
N GLY A 31 -8.59 16.61 -0.22
CA GLY A 31 -7.97 15.32 -0.48
C GLY A 31 -6.82 15.37 -1.49
N LEU A 32 -6.96 16.16 -2.56
CA LEU A 32 -5.89 16.33 -3.56
C LEU A 32 -4.68 17.04 -2.98
N ASP A 33 -4.88 18.06 -2.14
CA ASP A 33 -3.79 18.77 -1.47
C ASP A 33 -3.05 17.86 -0.48
N TYR A 34 -3.78 16.98 0.21
CA TYR A 34 -3.17 15.92 1.05
C TYR A 34 -2.35 14.92 0.22
N ILE A 35 -2.87 14.49 -0.93
CA ILE A 35 -2.14 13.56 -1.82
C ILE A 35 -0.85 14.22 -2.31
N ARG A 36 -0.91 15.47 -2.78
CA ARG A 36 0.26 16.19 -3.30
C ARG A 36 1.34 16.34 -2.24
N SER A 37 1.00 16.80 -1.04
CA SER A 37 1.98 16.96 0.04
C SER A 37 2.65 15.63 0.41
N HIS A 38 1.91 14.52 0.41
CA HIS A 38 2.46 13.19 0.69
C HIS A 38 3.27 12.58 -0.45
N LEU A 39 3.03 12.97 -1.70
CA LEU A 39 3.86 12.60 -2.84
C LEU A 39 5.17 13.40 -2.86
N ASP A 40 5.13 14.68 -2.48
CA ASP A 40 6.30 15.55 -2.41
C ASP A 40 7.26 15.11 -1.28
N CYS A 41 6.72 14.73 -0.10
CA CYS A 41 7.54 14.25 1.02
C CYS A 41 8.19 12.87 0.80
N GLN A 42 7.67 12.03 -0.11
CA GLN A 42 8.31 10.73 -0.40
C GLN A 42 9.53 10.85 -1.30
N ALA A 43 9.71 11.98 -2.00
CA ALA A 43 10.89 12.21 -2.83
C ALA A 43 12.18 12.39 -2.01
N GLU A 44 12.10 12.88 -0.77
CA GLU A 44 13.28 13.13 0.08
C GLU A 44 13.79 11.88 0.83
N ASN A 45 12.90 10.92 1.11
CA ASN A 45 13.26 9.68 1.82
C ASN A 45 14.05 8.68 0.97
N HIS A 46 14.31 8.99 -0.31
CA HIS A 46 15.15 8.19 -1.20
C HIS A 46 16.62 8.62 -1.24
N VAL A 47 17.03 9.65 -0.45
CA VAL A 47 18.42 10.10 -0.32
C VAL A 47 18.90 10.01 1.14
N SER A 48 18.92 8.80 1.71
CA SER A 48 19.86 8.44 2.77
C SER A 48 19.67 6.99 3.17
N GLU A 49 20.56 6.13 2.68
CA GLU A 49 21.38 5.24 3.50
C GLU A 49 22.30 4.45 2.56
N GLY A 50 23.61 4.73 2.62
CA GLY A 50 24.62 3.98 1.87
C GLY A 50 25.77 4.83 1.33
N SER A 51 26.51 5.52 2.20
CA SER A 51 27.87 5.94 1.85
C SER A 51 28.80 4.75 2.05
N GLN A 52 29.21 4.08 0.97
CA GLN A 52 30.51 3.42 0.81
C GLN A 52 30.72 2.96 -0.66
N SER A 53 31.62 3.68 -1.34
CA SER A 53 32.49 3.30 -2.47
C SER A 53 32.35 1.88 -3.06
N SER A 54 31.97 1.78 -4.34
CA SER A 54 32.65 0.96 -5.35
C SER A 54 32.12 1.30 -6.75
N GLU A 55 33.04 1.48 -7.70
CA GLU A 55 32.78 1.74 -9.12
C GLU A 55 32.24 0.47 -9.80
N GLU A 56 30.94 0.21 -9.67
CA GLU A 56 30.24 -0.78 -10.47
C GLU A 56 28.89 -0.15 -10.84
N GLU A 57 28.61 0.03 -12.13
CA GLU A 57 27.35 0.59 -12.64
C GLU A 57 26.15 -0.08 -11.96
N ASP A 58 25.45 0.66 -11.09
CA ASP A 58 24.34 0.14 -10.29
C ASP A 58 23.23 -0.30 -11.24
N PHE A 59 23.13 -1.62 -11.46
CA PHE A 59 22.23 -2.31 -12.40
C PHE A 59 20.75 -1.89 -12.23
N PHE A 60 20.39 -1.37 -11.06
CA PHE A 60 19.05 -0.89 -10.71
C PHE A 60 18.89 0.65 -10.77
N SER A 61 19.87 1.40 -11.28
CA SER A 61 19.79 2.86 -11.43
C SER A 61 18.61 3.31 -12.30
N SER A 62 18.15 2.46 -13.22
CA SER A 62 16.93 2.70 -14.02
C SER A 62 15.64 2.66 -13.19
N LEU A 63 15.63 1.97 -12.06
CA LEU A 63 14.48 1.93 -11.14
C LEU A 63 14.46 3.13 -10.19
N LYS A 64 15.62 3.77 -9.94
CA LYS A 64 15.78 4.88 -9.00
C LYS A 64 15.50 6.26 -9.61
N ARG A 65 15.19 6.33 -10.91
CA ARG A 65 14.99 7.59 -11.62
C ARG A 65 13.50 7.85 -11.86
N THR A 66 12.79 8.28 -10.82
CA THR A 66 11.62 9.13 -11.03
C THR A 66 11.71 10.34 -10.13
N GLY A 67 11.99 11.51 -10.72
CA GLY A 67 12.19 12.75 -9.98
C GLY A 67 10.87 13.37 -9.49
N PRO A 68 10.93 14.41 -8.63
CA PRO A 68 9.75 15.09 -8.07
C PRO A 68 8.81 15.70 -9.13
N LEU A 69 9.35 16.02 -10.31
CA LEU A 69 8.56 16.54 -11.42
C LEU A 69 7.66 15.47 -12.06
N GLU A 70 8.04 14.19 -11.99
CA GLU A 70 7.26 13.09 -12.54
C GLU A 70 6.15 12.62 -11.59
N THR A 71 6.31 12.77 -10.26
CA THR A 71 5.34 12.25 -9.27
C THR A 71 4.02 13.03 -9.27
N THR A 72 4.07 14.36 -9.38
CA THR A 72 2.87 15.21 -9.50
C THR A 72 2.19 15.02 -10.86
N GLN A 73 2.97 14.87 -11.94
CA GLN A 73 2.46 14.55 -13.27
C GLN A 73 1.82 13.15 -13.34
N GLN A 74 2.32 12.18 -12.55
CA GLN A 74 1.71 10.85 -12.43
C GLN A 74 0.29 10.92 -11.85
N LEU A 75 0.04 11.80 -10.87
CA LEU A 75 -1.29 11.98 -10.29
C LEU A 75 -2.29 12.52 -11.32
N ASP A 76 -1.92 13.57 -12.04
CA ASP A 76 -2.79 14.18 -13.04
C ASP A 76 -3.09 13.20 -14.18
N THR A 77 -2.06 12.45 -14.63
CA THR A 77 -2.22 11.40 -15.65
C THR A 77 -3.12 10.27 -15.17
N TYR A 78 -2.95 9.82 -13.92
CA TYR A 78 -3.81 8.81 -13.31
C TYR A 78 -5.27 9.26 -13.25
N LEU A 79 -5.54 10.51 -12.86
CA LEU A 79 -6.90 11.05 -12.81
C LEU A 79 -7.55 11.12 -14.20
N GLY A 80 -6.78 11.39 -15.25
CA GLY A 80 -7.24 11.45 -16.64
C GLY A 80 -7.52 10.10 -17.32
N CYS A 81 -7.00 8.98 -16.79
CA CYS A 81 -7.20 7.66 -17.43
C CYS A 81 -8.67 7.17 -17.32
N PRO A 82 -9.29 6.67 -18.40
CA PRO A 82 -10.59 5.99 -18.33
C PRO A 82 -10.44 4.67 -17.55
N GLY A 83 -11.36 4.42 -16.62
CA GLY A 83 -11.19 3.40 -15.59
C GLY A 83 -11.84 2.07 -15.94
N ASP A 84 -11.08 1.12 -16.50
CA ASP A 84 -11.61 -0.23 -16.78
C ASP A 84 -10.85 -1.39 -16.12
N THR A 85 -9.60 -1.23 -15.63
CA THR A 85 -8.92 -2.28 -14.83
C THR A 85 -8.13 -1.72 -13.64
N VAL A 86 -8.67 -1.92 -12.44
CA VAL A 86 -8.30 -1.24 -11.17
C VAL A 86 -6.83 -1.44 -10.76
N VAL A 87 -6.27 -2.64 -10.94
CA VAL A 87 -4.93 -2.96 -10.40
C VAL A 87 -3.81 -2.68 -11.41
N GLU A 88 -4.08 -2.87 -12.71
CA GLU A 88 -3.07 -2.67 -13.75
C GLU A 88 -2.79 -1.18 -13.99
N VAL A 89 -3.83 -0.34 -13.93
CA VAL A 89 -3.68 1.11 -14.04
C VAL A 89 -2.89 1.69 -12.87
N LEU A 90 -3.04 1.17 -11.64
CA LEU A 90 -2.20 1.65 -10.54
C LEU A 90 -0.73 1.26 -10.72
N LYS A 91 -0.44 0.08 -11.28
CA LYS A 91 0.93 -0.36 -11.53
C LYS A 91 1.71 0.53 -12.51
N SER A 92 1.02 1.26 -13.41
CA SER A 92 1.68 2.22 -14.31
C SER A 92 2.09 3.52 -13.61
N PHE A 93 1.63 3.78 -12.38
CA PHE A 93 1.93 4.99 -11.61
C PHE A 93 2.50 4.62 -10.24
N PRO A 94 3.81 4.31 -10.14
CA PRO A 94 4.39 3.73 -8.94
C PRO A 94 4.21 4.59 -7.68
N ALA A 95 4.35 5.91 -7.77
CA ALA A 95 4.18 6.79 -6.61
C ALA A 95 2.72 6.83 -6.11
N VAL A 96 1.77 6.91 -7.05
CA VAL A 96 0.33 6.88 -6.77
C VAL A 96 -0.08 5.51 -6.21
N CYS A 97 0.48 4.43 -6.74
CA CYS A 97 0.25 3.06 -6.28
C CYS A 97 0.69 2.87 -4.84
N GLN A 98 1.91 3.30 -4.51
CA GLN A 98 2.47 3.18 -3.16
C GLN A 98 1.63 3.93 -2.13
N LEU A 99 1.20 5.16 -2.46
CA LEU A 99 0.32 5.94 -1.59
C LEU A 99 -1.07 5.29 -1.47
N SER A 100 -1.62 4.79 -2.59
CA SER A 100 -2.90 4.09 -2.61
C SER A 100 -2.88 2.85 -1.71
N LEU A 101 -1.80 2.05 -1.77
CA LEU A 101 -1.59 0.91 -0.87
C LEU A 101 -1.56 1.38 0.59
N LYS A 102 -0.72 2.37 0.92
CA LYS A 102 -0.60 2.88 2.29
C LYS A 102 -1.94 3.28 2.90
N LEU A 103 -2.77 4.00 2.14
CA LEU A 103 -4.04 4.54 2.64
C LEU A 103 -5.20 3.54 2.58
N ASN A 104 -5.22 2.61 1.62
CA ASN A 104 -6.36 1.69 1.41
C ASN A 104 -6.11 0.25 1.85
N THR A 105 -4.87 -0.18 2.12
CA THR A 105 -4.56 -1.57 2.54
C THR A 105 -4.33 -1.73 4.04
N ALA A 106 -4.61 -0.71 4.85
CA ALA A 106 -4.78 -0.89 6.28
C ALA A 106 -5.99 -1.82 6.50
N LEU A 107 -5.75 -3.14 6.45
CA LEU A 107 -6.79 -4.14 6.69
C LEU A 107 -7.43 -3.84 8.05
N PRO A 108 -8.76 -3.93 8.18
CA PRO A 108 -9.41 -4.07 9.46
C PRO A 108 -8.87 -5.35 10.11
N ALA A 109 -7.86 -5.19 10.96
CA ALA A 109 -7.02 -6.29 11.43
C ALA A 109 -7.81 -7.33 12.23
N SER A 110 -8.94 -6.96 12.84
CA SER A 110 -9.70 -7.87 13.72
C SER A 110 -10.17 -9.13 13.00
N ALA A 111 -10.84 -9.03 11.85
CA ALA A 111 -11.38 -10.20 11.16
C ALA A 111 -10.27 -11.13 10.61
N ALA A 112 -9.16 -10.55 10.14
CA ALA A 112 -8.01 -11.34 9.68
C ALA A 112 -7.30 -12.03 10.85
N CYS A 113 -7.10 -11.31 11.97
CA CYS A 113 -6.56 -11.85 13.21
C CYS A 113 -7.47 -12.92 13.81
N GLU A 114 -8.79 -12.74 13.81
CA GLU A 114 -9.74 -13.74 14.29
C GLU A 114 -9.68 -15.03 13.49
N ARG A 115 -9.55 -14.95 12.16
CA ARG A 115 -9.33 -16.13 11.30
C ARG A 115 -8.00 -16.82 11.63
N LEU A 116 -6.92 -16.06 11.79
CA LEU A 116 -5.61 -16.54 12.24
C LEU A 116 -5.72 -17.27 13.58
N PHE A 117 -6.38 -16.68 14.58
CA PHE A 117 -6.53 -17.27 15.91
C PHE A 117 -7.52 -18.45 15.96
N SER A 118 -8.52 -18.46 15.07
CA SER A 118 -9.40 -19.63 14.90
C SER A 118 -8.62 -20.84 14.38
N ASP A 119 -7.76 -20.64 13.38
CA ASP A 119 -6.86 -21.70 12.88
C ASP A 119 -5.79 -22.10 13.90
N ALA A 120 -5.25 -21.14 14.65
CA ALA A 120 -4.36 -21.39 15.77
C ALA A 120 -5.02 -22.26 16.86
N GLY A 121 -6.29 -22.02 17.19
CA GLY A 121 -7.04 -22.83 18.16
C GLY A 121 -7.13 -24.30 17.75
N LEU A 122 -7.12 -24.59 16.45
CA LEU A 122 -7.08 -25.96 15.93
C LEU A 122 -5.70 -26.62 16.09
N ILE A 123 -4.62 -25.84 16.20
CA ILE A 123 -3.26 -26.30 16.50
C ILE A 123 -3.08 -26.52 18.01
N PHE A 124 -3.63 -25.62 18.84
CA PHE A 124 -3.60 -25.67 20.32
C PHE A 124 -4.48 -26.74 20.99
N ARG A 125 -5.04 -27.70 20.23
CA ARG A 125 -5.90 -28.73 20.82
C ARG A 125 -5.19 -29.47 21.96
N PRO A 126 -5.89 -29.81 23.07
CA PRO A 126 -5.29 -30.46 24.25
C PRO A 126 -4.49 -31.73 23.95
N ARG A 127 -4.81 -32.42 22.85
CA ARG A 127 -4.10 -33.62 22.39
C ARG A 127 -2.68 -33.34 21.82
N ARG A 128 -2.33 -32.07 21.58
CA ARG A 128 -1.02 -31.58 21.09
C ARG A 128 -0.32 -30.67 22.11
N ALA A 129 -0.66 -30.79 23.41
CA ALA A 129 -0.31 -29.86 24.51
C ALA A 129 1.19 -29.61 24.81
N CYS A 130 2.13 -29.99 23.94
CA CYS A 130 3.57 -29.73 24.09
C CYS A 130 4.21 -29.17 22.81
N ILE A 131 3.52 -28.30 22.08
CA ILE A 131 4.16 -27.53 21.01
C ILE A 131 4.72 -26.24 21.61
N GLY A 132 6.04 -26.01 21.47
CA GLY A 132 6.67 -24.75 21.82
C GLY A 132 6.29 -23.62 20.85
N SER A 133 6.40 -22.36 21.30
CA SER A 133 5.99 -21.15 20.55
C SER A 133 6.47 -21.12 19.10
N LYS A 134 7.77 -21.35 18.88
CA LYS A 134 8.38 -21.33 17.55
C LYS A 134 7.77 -22.39 16.60
N ASN A 135 7.49 -23.58 17.11
CA ASN A 135 6.89 -24.64 16.31
C ASN A 135 5.40 -24.38 16.04
N PHE A 136 4.71 -23.75 16.99
CA PHE A 136 3.33 -23.30 16.83
C PHE A 136 3.22 -22.24 15.71
N GLU A 137 4.07 -21.21 15.75
CA GLU A 137 4.10 -20.14 14.74
C GLU A 137 4.41 -20.70 13.35
N ASN A 138 5.42 -21.57 13.24
CA ASN A 138 5.77 -22.24 11.98
C ASN A 138 4.60 -23.06 11.44
N GLN A 139 3.92 -23.82 12.29
CA GLN A 139 2.80 -24.66 11.86
C GLN A 139 1.59 -23.83 11.45
N LEU A 140 1.35 -22.70 12.11
CA LEU A 140 0.30 -21.75 11.75
C LEU A 140 0.59 -21.11 10.38
N LEU A 141 1.85 -20.70 10.16
CA LEU A 141 2.31 -20.12 8.90
C LEU A 141 2.15 -21.10 7.73
N LEU A 142 2.59 -22.36 7.90
CA LEU A 142 2.43 -23.41 6.88
C LEU A 142 0.96 -23.71 6.59
N ARG A 143 0.13 -23.69 7.63
CA ARG A 143 -1.30 -24.00 7.50
C ARG A 143 -2.08 -22.92 6.75
N LEU A 144 -1.74 -21.65 6.95
CA LEU A 144 -2.41 -20.53 6.29
C LEU A 144 -1.94 -20.34 4.84
N ASN A 145 -0.71 -20.75 4.51
CA ASN A 145 -0.12 -20.49 3.21
C ASN A 145 -0.16 -21.68 2.25
N LYS A 146 -1.05 -22.66 2.43
CA LYS A 146 -1.12 -23.89 1.61
C LYS A 146 -1.18 -23.72 0.08
N ALA A 147 -1.49 -22.53 -0.42
CA ALA A 147 -1.50 -22.25 -1.87
C ALA A 147 -0.10 -21.90 -2.43
N TYR A 148 0.89 -21.66 -1.55
CA TYR A 148 2.23 -21.22 -1.89
C TYR A 148 3.31 -22.28 -1.59
N TRP A 149 2.90 -23.47 -1.15
CA TRP A 149 3.73 -24.64 -0.85
C TRP A 149 3.03 -25.91 -1.35
#